data_AF-A0A7S1PV94-F1
#
_entry.id   AF-A0A7S1PV94-F1
#
_cell.length_a   1.000
_cell.length_b   1.000
_cell.length_c   1.000
_cell.angle_alpha   90.00
_cell.angle_beta   90.00
_cell.angle_gamma   90.00
#
_symmetry.space_group_name_H-M   'P 1'
#
loop_
_entity.id
_entity.type
_entity.pdbx_description
1 polymer ?
#
loop_
_entity_poly.entity_id
_entity_poly.type
_entity_poly.pdbx_seq_one_letter_code
_entity_poly.pdbx_strand_id
1 'polypeptide(L)'
;ERKINPPPRHTCHLENGTKLDNVQCMVKSLGLMGDFEVDRLHKMKELIGNWCSGDFRRVIQIDPLGMNAANFTTFSTGIGTYGSVCANKYLHDFPKEHGRMVGMGLMMQLPKQKADEKLERPAYVTDVKFQMAAGIIVSSMCPKLQEKDAASGPYKHELYHRAHPTKKFLEVAQQDWDQYQATWKADGWKHDYVPYPYTYDMVSEFFRDYSAAVGVPVGPEGPDIIRQDPKGEHKVQEGVDEGTDEGTRFGIEQLVHSQHKDWWAKEGPKKGSTILSRNLQHERRIDYQVQPMAIR
;
A
#
# COMPACT_ATOMS: atom_id res chain seq x y z
N GLU A 1 -30.56 -33.08 -26.82
CA GLU A 1 -30.28 -31.91 -25.97
C GLU A 1 -29.86 -32.38 -24.59
N ARG A 2 -28.67 -32.03 -24.09
CA ARG A 2 -28.28 -32.30 -22.70
C ARG A 2 -28.84 -31.18 -21.83
N LYS A 3 -29.85 -31.49 -21.01
CA LYS A 3 -30.34 -30.59 -19.95
C LYS A 3 -29.20 -30.37 -18.96
N ILE A 4 -28.61 -29.18 -18.97
CA ILE A 4 -27.71 -28.74 -17.91
C ILE A 4 -28.62 -28.42 -16.73
N ASN A 5 -28.70 -29.33 -15.76
CA ASN A 5 -29.37 -29.02 -14.51
C ASN A 5 -28.57 -27.92 -13.81
N PRO A 6 -29.19 -26.78 -13.43
CA PRO A 6 -28.50 -25.78 -12.63
C PRO A 6 -27.99 -26.44 -11.34
N PRO A 7 -26.78 -26.09 -10.87
CA PRO A 7 -26.22 -26.68 -9.66
C PRO A 7 -27.20 -26.46 -8.50
N PRO A 8 -27.38 -27.46 -7.62
CA PRO A 8 -28.23 -27.33 -6.45
C PRO A 8 -27.78 -26.12 -5.63
N ARG A 9 -28.73 -25.22 -5.33
CA ARG A 9 -28.53 -24.10 -4.41
C ARG A 9 -27.90 -24.68 -3.14
N HIS A 10 -26.76 -24.16 -2.69
CA HIS A 10 -26.01 -24.59 -1.48
C HIS A 10 -24.95 -25.70 -1.63
N THR A 11 -24.35 -25.91 -2.81
CA THR A 11 -23.19 -26.80 -2.92
C THR A 11 -21.94 -26.08 -3.44
N CYS A 12 -20.80 -26.28 -2.77
CA CYS A 12 -19.50 -25.78 -3.22
C CYS A 12 -18.60 -26.97 -3.62
N HIS A 13 -17.99 -26.89 -4.81
CA HIS A 13 -17.06 -27.91 -5.30
C HIS A 13 -15.63 -27.40 -5.13
N LEU A 14 -14.81 -28.12 -4.37
CA LEU A 14 -13.40 -27.82 -4.14
C LEU A 14 -12.54 -28.35 -5.29
N GLU A 15 -11.33 -27.82 -5.47
CA GLU A 15 -10.40 -28.22 -6.54
C GLU A 15 -10.02 -29.71 -6.48
N ASN A 16 -9.97 -30.28 -5.27
CA ASN A 16 -9.71 -31.70 -5.08
C ASN A 16 -10.94 -32.60 -5.40
N GLY A 17 -12.03 -32.05 -5.94
CA GLY A 17 -13.26 -32.75 -6.27
C GLY A 17 -14.23 -32.93 -5.10
N THR A 18 -13.86 -32.54 -3.88
CA THR A 18 -14.73 -32.63 -2.71
C THR A 18 -15.93 -31.71 -2.87
N LYS A 19 -17.11 -32.23 -2.56
CA LYS A 19 -18.36 -31.47 -2.56
C LYS A 19 -18.74 -31.12 -1.11
N LEU A 20 -18.89 -29.83 -0.85
CA LEU A 20 -19.47 -29.31 0.38
C LEU A 20 -20.96 -29.09 0.15
N ASP A 21 -21.81 -29.86 0.82
CA ASP A 21 -23.26 -29.69 0.80
C ASP A 21 -23.71 -28.71 1.90
N ASN A 22 -24.88 -28.09 1.72
CA ASN A 22 -25.50 -27.14 2.65
C ASN A 22 -24.66 -25.88 2.94
N VAL A 23 -23.90 -25.39 1.96
CA VAL A 23 -23.18 -24.12 2.07
C VAL A 23 -24.16 -22.95 2.10
N GLN A 24 -24.27 -22.29 3.26
CA GLN A 24 -25.15 -21.13 3.46
C GLN A 24 -24.50 -19.81 3.06
N CYS A 25 -23.18 -19.69 3.24
CA CYS A 25 -22.42 -18.48 2.96
C CYS A 25 -21.04 -18.86 2.42
N MET A 26 -20.58 -18.12 1.41
CA MET A 26 -19.21 -18.18 0.92
C MET A 26 -18.56 -16.83 1.17
N VAL A 27 -17.60 -16.79 2.09
CA VAL A 27 -16.82 -15.58 2.35
C VAL A 27 -15.63 -15.59 1.40
N LYS A 28 -15.65 -14.70 0.41
CA LYS A 28 -14.50 -14.49 -0.47
C LYS A 28 -13.49 -13.58 0.24
N SER A 29 -12.54 -14.18 0.92
CA SER A 29 -11.39 -13.45 1.47
C SER A 29 -10.41 -13.14 0.34
N LEU A 30 -10.54 -11.95 -0.25
CA LEU A 30 -9.54 -11.44 -1.19
C LEU A 30 -8.35 -10.91 -0.38
N GLY A 31 -7.16 -11.40 -0.70
CA GLY A 31 -5.92 -10.95 -0.08
C GLY A 31 -4.73 -11.24 -1.00
N LEU A 32 -3.67 -10.46 -0.84
CA LEU A 32 -2.40 -10.76 -1.50
C LEU A 32 -1.71 -11.89 -0.73
N MET A 33 -1.41 -12.98 -1.41
CA MET A 33 -0.55 -14.03 -0.85
C MET A 33 0.91 -13.71 -1.16
N GLY A 34 1.80 -14.07 -0.23
CA GLY A 34 3.23 -13.94 -0.46
C GLY A 34 3.75 -14.92 -1.50
N ASP A 35 4.80 -14.55 -2.21
CA ASP A 35 5.55 -15.43 -3.09
C ASP A 35 7.00 -15.61 -2.58
N PHE A 36 7.39 -16.84 -2.26
CA PHE A 36 8.76 -17.17 -1.81
C PHE A 36 9.82 -16.85 -2.86
N GLU A 37 9.46 -16.69 -4.14
CA GLU A 37 10.37 -16.21 -5.17
C GLU A 37 10.90 -14.81 -4.89
N VAL A 38 10.13 -13.96 -4.20
CA VAL A 38 10.57 -12.61 -3.81
C VAL A 38 11.70 -12.70 -2.78
N ASP A 39 11.56 -13.57 -1.77
CA ASP A 39 12.64 -13.85 -0.80
C ASP A 39 13.90 -14.34 -1.53
N ARG A 40 13.74 -15.27 -2.49
CA ARG A 40 14.86 -15.83 -3.25
C ARG A 40 15.55 -14.79 -4.13
N LEU A 41 14.79 -13.99 -4.85
CA LEU A 41 15.29 -12.89 -5.69
C LEU A 41 16.10 -11.89 -4.85
N HIS A 42 15.66 -11.65 -3.62
CA HIS A 42 16.33 -10.78 -2.67
C HIS A 42 17.33 -11.51 -1.75
N LYS A 43 17.57 -12.81 -1.90
CA LYS A 43 18.34 -13.62 -0.92
C LYS A 43 18.00 -13.33 0.54
N MET A 44 16.74 -13.04 0.81
CA MET A 44 16.35 -12.57 2.11
C MET A 44 16.29 -13.75 3.06
N LYS A 45 17.15 -13.73 4.08
CA LYS A 45 17.17 -14.77 5.14
C LYS A 45 16.15 -14.46 6.22
N GLU A 46 16.02 -13.18 6.52
CA GLU A 46 15.03 -12.58 7.41
C GLU A 46 14.81 -11.14 6.96
N LEU A 47 13.64 -10.61 7.29
CA LEU A 47 13.34 -9.19 7.22
C LEU A 47 13.61 -8.59 8.60
N ILE A 48 14.37 -7.49 8.66
CA ILE A 48 14.66 -6.76 9.91
C ILE A 48 14.10 -5.35 9.77
N GLY A 49 13.07 -5.02 10.55
CA GLY A 49 12.23 -3.86 10.25
C GLY A 49 11.71 -3.96 8.80
N ASN A 50 11.95 -2.94 7.98
CA ASN A 50 11.48 -2.92 6.58
C ASN A 50 12.60 -3.24 5.56
N TRP A 51 13.68 -3.87 6.02
CA TRP A 51 14.90 -4.03 5.24
C TRP A 51 15.27 -5.49 5.06
N CYS A 52 15.56 -5.86 3.81
CA CYS A 52 15.97 -7.21 3.45
C CYS A 52 17.28 -7.56 4.17
N SER A 53 17.20 -8.43 5.18
CA SER A 53 18.33 -8.81 6.04
C SER A 53 19.06 -7.61 6.66
N GLY A 54 18.30 -6.54 6.95
CA GLY A 54 18.81 -5.34 7.62
C GLY A 54 19.57 -4.36 6.73
N ASP A 55 19.64 -4.59 5.41
CA ASP A 55 20.23 -3.63 4.47
C ASP A 55 19.22 -2.53 4.11
N PHE A 56 19.37 -1.33 4.70
CA PHE A 56 18.45 -0.21 4.48
C PHE A 56 18.33 0.28 3.03
N ARG A 57 19.28 -0.11 2.17
CA ARG A 57 19.24 0.18 0.72
C ARG A 57 18.28 -0.75 -0.01
N ARG A 58 17.89 -1.86 0.64
CA ARG A 58 17.07 -2.93 0.10
C ARG A 58 15.74 -2.94 0.82
N VAL A 59 14.91 -2.00 0.43
CA VAL A 59 13.57 -1.79 0.99
C VAL A 59 12.60 -2.72 0.30
N ILE A 60 11.80 -3.41 1.10
CA ILE A 60 10.64 -4.16 0.62
C ILE A 60 9.43 -3.74 1.43
N GLN A 61 8.32 -3.51 0.74
CA GLN A 61 7.07 -3.14 1.37
C GLN A 61 5.95 -3.94 0.72
N ILE A 62 5.10 -4.50 1.58
CA ILE A 62 3.85 -5.17 1.22
C ILE A 62 2.78 -4.72 2.21
N ASP A 63 1.53 -4.84 1.79
CA ASP A 63 0.40 -4.65 2.68
C ASP A 63 0.47 -5.66 3.83
N PRO A 64 0.47 -5.19 5.09
CA PRO A 64 0.60 -6.10 6.21
C PRO A 64 -0.61 -7.03 6.30
N LEU A 65 -0.36 -8.27 6.71
CA LEU A 65 -1.43 -9.22 7.01
C LEU A 65 -2.24 -8.76 8.23
N GLY A 66 -3.55 -8.94 8.10
CA GLY A 66 -4.51 -8.56 9.12
C GLY A 66 -4.76 -7.06 9.17
N MET A 67 -5.57 -6.66 10.15
CA MET A 67 -5.98 -5.28 10.32
C MET A 67 -5.96 -4.95 11.80
N ASN A 68 -5.39 -3.80 12.15
CA ASN A 68 -5.54 -3.25 13.49
C ASN A 68 -6.78 -2.36 13.49
N ALA A 69 -7.94 -2.90 13.88
CA ALA A 69 -9.21 -2.18 13.87
C ALA A 69 -9.17 -0.86 14.67
N ALA A 70 -8.34 -0.78 15.71
CA ALA A 70 -8.18 0.44 16.51
C ALA A 70 -7.44 1.57 15.76
N ASN A 71 -6.68 1.25 14.72
CA ASN A 71 -5.91 2.19 13.91
C ASN A 71 -6.34 2.17 12.44
N PHE A 72 -7.58 1.75 12.18
CA PHE A 72 -8.11 1.71 10.83
C PHE A 72 -8.37 3.13 10.33
N THR A 73 -7.64 3.54 9.29
CA THR A 73 -7.75 4.90 8.74
C THR A 73 -8.26 4.90 7.30
N THR A 74 -7.91 3.89 6.50
CA THR A 74 -8.28 3.81 5.08
C THR A 74 -8.12 2.39 4.54
N PHE A 75 -8.83 2.09 3.44
CA PHE A 75 -8.58 0.91 2.60
C PHE A 75 -7.44 1.14 1.59
N SER A 76 -6.90 2.35 1.51
CA SER A 76 -5.77 2.68 0.66
C SER A 76 -4.44 2.47 1.38
N THR A 77 -3.50 1.86 0.69
CA THR A 77 -2.12 1.67 1.17
C THR A 77 -1.31 2.95 1.04
N GLY A 78 -1.76 3.89 0.21
CA GLY A 78 -1.01 5.07 -0.22
C GLY A 78 -0.53 5.95 0.93
N ILE A 79 -1.33 6.14 1.97
CA ILE A 79 -0.97 7.00 3.11
C ILE A 79 0.14 6.37 3.95
N GLY A 80 0.04 5.07 4.23
CA GLY A 80 1.10 4.33 4.92
C GLY A 80 2.38 4.28 4.09
N THR A 81 2.23 4.04 2.78
CA THR A 81 3.33 4.01 1.82
C THR A 81 4.05 5.34 1.70
N TYR A 82 3.35 6.48 1.75
CA TYR A 82 4.00 7.79 1.74
C TYR A 82 5.01 7.94 2.89
N GLY A 83 4.62 7.62 4.12
CA GLY A 83 5.50 7.70 5.28
C GLY A 83 6.74 6.80 5.14
N SER A 84 6.52 5.56 4.70
CA SER A 84 7.60 4.61 4.40
C SER A 84 8.54 5.11 3.30
N VAL A 85 8.02 5.66 2.21
CA VAL A 85 8.83 6.22 1.11
C VAL A 85 9.64 7.42 1.59
N CYS A 86 9.04 8.35 2.34
CA CYS A 86 9.75 9.49 2.92
C CYS A 86 10.87 9.05 3.87
N ALA A 87 10.61 8.07 4.74
CA ALA A 87 11.60 7.53 5.66
C ALA A 87 12.77 6.87 4.93
N ASN A 88 12.48 5.99 3.98
CA ASN A 88 13.52 5.28 3.23
C ASN A 88 14.31 6.23 2.33
N LYS A 89 13.64 7.18 1.67
CA LYS A 89 14.31 8.22 0.89
C LYS A 89 15.24 9.05 1.77
N TYR A 90 14.78 9.48 2.94
CA TYR A 90 15.61 10.23 3.88
C TYR A 90 16.87 9.44 4.26
N LEU A 91 16.74 8.15 4.57
CA LEU A 91 17.90 7.33 4.93
C LEU A 91 18.83 7.08 3.73
N HIS A 92 18.32 7.06 2.50
CA HIS A 92 19.14 6.97 1.28
C HIS A 92 19.88 8.28 0.99
N ASP A 93 19.25 9.43 1.23
CA ASP A 93 19.87 10.75 1.09
C ASP A 93 20.90 11.00 2.21
N PHE A 94 20.66 10.48 3.42
CA PHE A 94 21.49 10.68 4.62
C PHE A 94 21.96 9.34 5.23
N PRO A 95 22.80 8.54 4.54
CA PRO A 95 23.17 7.20 4.99
C PRO A 95 23.92 7.17 6.33
N LYS A 96 24.58 8.28 6.71
CA LYS A 96 25.22 8.41 8.03
C LYS A 96 24.22 8.34 9.18
N GLU A 97 22.99 8.81 8.99
CA GLU A 97 21.96 8.71 10.01
C GLU A 97 21.62 7.23 10.28
N HIS A 98 21.53 6.41 9.23
CA HIS A 98 21.39 4.97 9.42
C HIS A 98 22.58 4.38 10.19
N GLY A 99 23.81 4.72 9.79
CA GLY A 99 25.02 4.28 10.50
C GLY A 99 25.02 4.66 11.99
N ARG A 100 24.64 5.90 12.31
CA ARG A 100 24.48 6.40 13.69
C ARG A 100 23.45 5.56 14.46
N MET A 101 22.27 5.33 13.88
CA MET A 101 21.22 4.54 14.53
C MET A 101 21.65 3.09 14.75
N VAL A 102 22.35 2.47 13.79
CA VAL A 102 22.94 1.13 13.96
C VAL A 102 23.94 1.11 15.11
N GLY A 103 24.81 2.12 15.22
CA GLY A 103 25.74 2.27 16.34
C GLY A 103 25.06 2.44 17.70
N MET A 104 23.82 2.96 17.72
CA MET A 104 22.96 3.05 18.90
C MET A 104 22.13 1.78 19.16
N GLY A 105 22.34 0.71 18.39
CA GLY A 105 21.67 -0.58 18.58
C GLY A 105 20.33 -0.74 17.85
N LEU A 106 20.02 0.07 16.83
CA LEU A 106 18.78 -0.03 16.05
C LEU A 106 18.46 -1.46 15.60
N MET A 107 19.44 -2.17 15.04
CA MET A 107 19.26 -3.52 14.49
C MET A 107 18.90 -4.58 15.55
N MET A 108 19.18 -4.29 16.82
CA MET A 108 18.82 -5.16 17.94
C MET A 108 17.40 -4.91 18.45
N GLN A 109 16.86 -3.71 18.20
CA GLN A 109 15.52 -3.32 18.63
C GLN A 109 14.46 -3.63 17.58
N LEU A 110 14.82 -3.57 16.29
CA LEU A 110 13.88 -3.82 15.20
C LEU A 110 13.32 -5.25 15.24
N PRO A 111 12.00 -5.42 14.96
CA PRO A 111 11.41 -6.74 14.86
C PRO A 111 12.03 -7.51 13.68
N LYS A 112 12.10 -8.83 13.82
CA LYS A 112 12.67 -9.75 12.82
C LYS A 112 11.65 -10.79 12.40
N GLN A 113 11.53 -11.02 11.10
CA GLN A 113 10.61 -11.98 10.50
C GLN A 113 11.40 -12.93 9.62
N LYS A 114 11.29 -14.24 9.88
CA LYS A 114 11.79 -15.29 8.98
C LYS A 114 10.63 -15.87 8.19
N ALA A 115 10.95 -16.47 7.05
CA ALA A 115 9.97 -17.21 6.29
C ALA A 115 9.44 -18.39 7.11
N ASP A 116 8.15 -18.66 7.00
CA ASP A 116 7.44 -19.76 7.64
C ASP A 116 6.83 -20.64 6.55
N GLU A 117 7.53 -21.70 6.18
CA GLU A 117 7.10 -22.64 5.14
C GLU A 117 5.81 -23.37 5.53
N LYS A 118 5.53 -23.56 6.83
CA LYS A 118 4.31 -24.25 7.28
C LYS A 118 3.06 -23.41 7.07
N LEU A 119 3.21 -22.09 7.17
CA LEU A 119 2.14 -21.12 6.95
C LEU A 119 2.19 -20.52 5.53
N GLU A 120 3.04 -21.06 4.65
CA GLU A 120 3.30 -20.54 3.31
C GLU A 120 3.53 -19.02 3.31
N ARG A 121 4.27 -18.53 4.31
CA ARG A 121 4.49 -17.10 4.55
C ARG A 121 5.96 -16.75 4.32
N PRO A 122 6.32 -16.11 3.19
CA PRO A 122 7.66 -15.59 2.97
C PRO A 122 8.06 -14.55 4.03
N ALA A 123 9.37 -14.32 4.19
CA ALA A 123 9.91 -13.41 5.18
C ALA A 123 9.46 -11.96 5.00
N TYR A 124 9.16 -11.51 3.77
CA TYR A 124 8.71 -10.13 3.54
C TYR A 124 7.24 -9.91 3.92
N VAL A 125 6.48 -11.00 4.08
CA VAL A 125 5.07 -10.93 4.44
C VAL A 125 4.94 -10.81 5.95
N THR A 126 4.72 -9.57 6.40
CA THR A 126 4.63 -9.19 7.81
C THR A 126 3.20 -8.88 8.22
N ASP A 127 2.90 -8.90 9.51
CA ASP A 127 1.63 -8.40 10.03
C ASP A 127 1.67 -6.89 10.37
N VAL A 128 0.51 -6.33 10.71
CA VAL A 128 0.39 -4.91 11.04
C VAL A 128 1.19 -4.50 12.28
N LYS A 129 1.33 -5.40 13.27
CA LYS A 129 2.06 -5.09 14.52
C LYS A 129 3.56 -4.98 14.24
N PHE A 130 4.08 -5.86 13.38
CA PHE A 130 5.45 -5.82 12.92
C PHE A 130 5.75 -4.49 12.23
N GLN A 131 4.94 -4.10 11.25
CA GLN A 131 5.14 -2.85 10.49
C GLN A 131 5.03 -1.60 11.37
N MET A 132 4.03 -1.56 12.26
CA MET A 132 3.89 -0.45 13.22
C MET A 132 5.09 -0.34 14.17
N ALA A 133 5.54 -1.47 14.74
CA ALA A 133 6.68 -1.49 15.64
C ALA A 133 7.96 -1.04 14.93
N ALA A 134 8.22 -1.54 13.71
CA ALA A 134 9.37 -1.13 12.91
C ALA A 134 9.35 0.39 12.64
N GLY A 135 8.22 0.94 12.20
CA GLY A 135 8.08 2.37 11.95
C GLY A 135 8.33 3.25 13.17
N ILE A 136 7.76 2.88 14.33
CA ILE A 136 7.93 3.62 15.60
C ILE A 136 9.40 3.61 16.03
N ILE A 137 10.07 2.45 15.96
CA ILE A 137 11.49 2.33 16.36
C ILE A 137 12.38 3.18 15.44
N VAL A 138 12.22 3.08 14.12
CA VAL A 138 13.02 3.90 13.18
C VAL A 138 12.79 5.40 13.40
N SER A 139 11.52 5.81 13.55
CA SER A 139 11.17 7.22 13.75
C SER A 139 11.76 7.78 15.05
N SER A 140 11.64 7.03 16.17
CA SER A 140 12.17 7.45 17.47
C SER A 140 13.70 7.55 17.52
N MET A 141 14.41 6.79 16.68
CA MET A 141 15.87 6.85 16.59
C MET A 141 16.37 7.92 15.60
N CYS A 142 15.48 8.58 14.84
CA CYS A 142 15.81 9.60 13.85
C CYS A 142 14.97 10.89 14.04
N PRO A 143 15.38 11.80 14.95
CA PRO A 143 14.61 13.02 15.25
C PRO A 143 14.29 13.90 14.03
N LYS A 144 15.24 14.02 13.09
CA LYS A 144 15.04 14.79 11.83
C LYS A 144 13.97 14.17 10.93
N LEU A 145 13.85 12.84 10.92
CA LEU A 145 12.78 12.15 10.19
C LEU A 145 11.43 12.41 10.87
N GLN A 146 11.38 12.38 12.20
CA GLN A 146 10.18 12.68 12.97
C GLN A 146 9.70 14.11 12.73
N GLU A 147 10.61 15.09 12.67
CA GLU A 147 10.29 16.48 12.33
C GLU A 147 9.67 16.60 10.93
N LYS A 148 10.21 15.86 9.94
CA LYS A 148 9.63 15.83 8.59
C LYS A 148 8.25 15.17 8.55
N ASP A 149 8.04 14.10 9.30
CA ASP A 149 6.74 13.42 9.35
C ASP A 149 5.66 14.29 10.00
N ALA A 150 6.03 15.16 10.96
CA ALA A 150 5.10 16.14 11.54
C ALA A 150 4.51 17.09 10.48
N ALA A 151 5.21 17.34 9.38
CA ALA A 151 4.71 18.14 8.25
C ALA A 151 3.84 17.34 7.26
N SER A 152 3.65 16.03 7.46
CA SER A 152 2.88 15.17 6.55
C SER A 152 1.36 15.38 6.64
N GLY A 153 0.86 15.87 7.79
CA GLY A 153 -0.57 16.11 8.01
C GLY A 153 -1.20 17.04 6.97
N PRO A 154 -0.70 18.27 6.79
CA PRO A 154 -1.20 19.20 5.77
C PRO A 154 -1.12 18.63 4.35
N TYR A 155 -0.05 17.91 4.01
CA TYR A 155 0.09 17.27 2.71
C TYR A 155 -0.97 16.18 2.49
N LYS A 156 -1.20 15.31 3.49
CA LYS A 156 -2.21 14.25 3.42
C LYS A 156 -3.60 14.86 3.28
N HIS A 157 -3.91 15.92 4.05
CA HIS A 157 -5.17 16.64 3.95
C HIS A 157 -5.40 17.17 2.54
N GLU A 158 -4.43 17.89 1.95
CA GLU A 158 -4.52 18.36 0.57
C GLU A 158 -4.69 17.21 -0.44
N LEU A 159 -3.89 16.15 -0.30
CA LEU A 159 -3.93 15.00 -1.21
C LEU A 159 -5.30 14.32 -1.22
N TYR A 160 -5.95 14.17 -0.06
CA TYR A 160 -7.28 13.55 0.02
C TYR A 160 -8.32 14.34 -0.77
N HIS A 161 -8.38 15.66 -0.57
CA HIS A 161 -9.37 16.49 -1.25
C HIS A 161 -9.07 16.67 -2.75
N ARG A 162 -7.79 16.65 -3.15
CA ARG A 162 -7.41 16.65 -4.58
C ARG A 162 -7.77 15.36 -5.28
N ALA A 163 -7.48 14.21 -4.66
CA ALA A 163 -7.74 12.90 -5.24
C ALA A 163 -9.22 12.52 -5.20
N HIS A 164 -9.92 12.92 -4.13
CA HIS A 164 -11.32 12.60 -3.89
C HIS A 164 -12.09 13.85 -3.46
N PRO A 165 -12.37 14.80 -4.38
CA PRO A 165 -13.17 15.97 -4.05
C PRO A 165 -14.52 15.55 -3.46
N THR A 166 -14.94 16.15 -2.35
CA THR A 166 -16.12 15.75 -1.57
C THR A 166 -17.37 15.60 -2.43
N LYS A 167 -17.61 16.55 -3.34
CA LYS A 167 -18.76 16.49 -4.26
C LYS A 167 -18.74 15.24 -5.14
N LYS A 168 -17.60 14.97 -5.78
CA LYS A 168 -17.44 13.79 -6.65
C LYS A 168 -17.54 12.49 -5.85
N PHE A 169 -17.00 12.48 -4.64
CA PHE A 169 -17.11 11.34 -3.73
C PHE A 169 -18.57 11.03 -3.40
N LEU A 170 -19.37 12.05 -3.04
CA LEU A 170 -20.80 11.89 -2.78
C LEU A 170 -21.59 11.44 -4.02
N GLU A 171 -21.27 11.97 -5.20
CA GLU A 171 -21.87 11.54 -6.47
C GLU A 171 -21.65 10.05 -6.72
N VAL A 172 -20.43 9.55 -6.54
CA VAL A 172 -20.11 8.11 -6.71
C VAL A 172 -20.79 7.27 -5.65
N ALA A 173 -20.79 7.72 -4.38
CA ALA A 173 -21.44 6.99 -3.30
C ALA A 173 -22.96 6.87 -3.52
N GLN A 174 -23.59 7.93 -4.03
CA GLN A 174 -24.99 7.91 -4.41
C GLN A 174 -25.24 6.96 -5.58
N GLN A 175 -24.38 6.95 -6.61
CA GLN A 175 -24.49 6.02 -7.73
C GLN A 175 -24.39 4.56 -7.29
N ASP A 176 -23.41 4.23 -6.43
CA ASP A 176 -23.25 2.89 -5.88
C ASP A 176 -24.48 2.48 -5.04
N TRP A 177 -25.00 3.41 -4.24
CA TRP A 177 -26.22 3.20 -3.44
C TRP A 177 -27.44 2.89 -4.32
N ASP A 178 -27.62 3.66 -5.38
CA ASP A 178 -28.71 3.46 -6.34
C ASP A 178 -28.55 2.10 -7.06
N GLN A 179 -27.32 1.71 -7.39
CA GLN A 179 -27.02 0.42 -8.01
C GLN A 179 -27.33 -0.77 -7.09
N TYR A 180 -27.03 -0.67 -5.79
CA TYR A 180 -27.40 -1.71 -4.82
C TYR A 180 -28.92 -1.89 -4.76
N GLN A 181 -29.67 -0.80 -4.66
CA GLN A 181 -31.13 -0.85 -4.63
C GLN A 181 -31.73 -1.41 -5.92
N ALA A 182 -31.15 -1.05 -7.08
CA ALA A 182 -31.55 -1.62 -8.37
C ALA A 182 -31.31 -3.14 -8.42
N THR A 183 -30.20 -3.61 -7.87
CA THR A 183 -29.88 -5.04 -7.78
C THR A 183 -30.88 -5.77 -6.89
N TRP A 184 -31.22 -5.23 -5.71
CA TRP A 184 -32.23 -5.82 -4.83
C TRP A 184 -33.62 -5.86 -5.49
N LYS A 185 -34.00 -4.81 -6.20
CA LYS A 185 -35.24 -4.76 -6.98
C LYS A 185 -35.27 -5.85 -8.06
N ALA A 186 -34.15 -6.05 -8.77
CA ALA A 186 -34.02 -7.12 -9.76
C ALA A 186 -34.13 -8.52 -9.12
N ASP A 187 -33.66 -8.68 -7.88
CA ASP A 187 -33.79 -9.90 -7.08
C ASP A 187 -35.20 -10.10 -6.48
N GLY A 188 -36.15 -9.20 -6.77
CA GLY A 188 -37.56 -9.31 -6.38
C GLY A 188 -37.92 -8.60 -5.07
N TRP A 189 -37.02 -7.80 -4.50
CA TRP A 189 -37.31 -7.00 -3.31
C TRP A 189 -38.31 -5.87 -3.62
N LYS A 190 -39.29 -5.66 -2.74
CA LYS A 190 -40.42 -4.75 -3.00
C LYS A 190 -40.37 -3.41 -2.28
N HIS A 191 -39.35 -3.14 -1.47
CA HIS A 191 -39.25 -1.89 -0.71
C HIS A 191 -39.22 -0.64 -1.61
N ASP A 192 -39.70 0.50 -1.15
CA ASP A 192 -39.62 1.75 -1.92
C ASP A 192 -38.17 2.23 -2.05
N TYR A 193 -37.92 3.12 -3.01
CA TYR A 193 -36.60 3.73 -3.18
C TYR A 193 -36.24 4.54 -1.93
N VAL A 194 -35.05 4.29 -1.38
CA VAL A 194 -34.48 5.01 -0.25
C VAL A 194 -33.41 5.97 -0.77
N PRO A 195 -33.58 7.29 -0.64
CA PRO A 195 -32.54 8.24 -1.03
C PRO A 195 -31.22 8.02 -0.29
N TYR A 196 -30.10 8.33 -0.93
CA TYR A 196 -28.80 8.34 -0.26
C TYR A 196 -28.84 9.32 0.94
N PRO A 197 -28.42 8.91 2.14
CA PRO A 197 -28.70 9.65 3.37
C PRO A 197 -27.84 10.90 3.59
N TYR A 198 -26.80 11.12 2.77
CA TYR A 198 -25.88 12.24 2.94
C TYR A 198 -25.92 13.18 1.75
N THR A 199 -26.15 14.46 2.02
CA THR A 199 -26.03 15.53 1.03
C THR A 199 -24.74 16.32 1.24
N TYR A 200 -24.32 17.07 0.23
CA TYR A 200 -23.17 17.97 0.36
C TYR A 200 -23.38 19.01 1.47
N ASP A 201 -24.59 19.54 1.62
CA ASP A 201 -24.90 20.53 2.67
C ASP A 201 -24.76 19.94 4.07
N MET A 202 -25.23 18.70 4.28
CA MET A 202 -25.05 17.99 5.56
C MET A 202 -23.57 17.78 5.87
N VAL A 203 -22.78 17.34 4.88
CA VAL A 203 -21.33 17.15 5.07
C VAL A 203 -20.64 18.49 5.36
N SER A 204 -21.05 19.55 4.67
CA SER A 204 -20.52 20.91 4.91
C SER A 204 -20.83 21.40 6.32
N GLU A 205 -22.02 21.12 6.84
CA GLU A 205 -22.39 21.38 8.22
C GLU A 205 -21.52 20.60 9.21
N PHE A 206 -21.22 19.32 8.94
CA PHE A 206 -20.29 18.55 9.79
C PHE A 206 -18.90 19.19 9.87
N PHE A 207 -18.36 19.67 8.74
CA PHE A 207 -17.08 20.39 8.73
C PHE A 207 -17.13 21.70 9.51
N ARG A 208 -18.23 22.44 9.40
CA ARG A 208 -18.44 23.70 10.14
C ARG A 208 -18.50 23.44 11.64
N ASP A 209 -19.30 22.46 12.07
CA ASP A 209 -19.47 22.11 13.48
C ASP A 209 -18.17 21.60 14.09
N TYR A 210 -17.45 20.75 13.35
CA TYR A 210 -16.11 20.30 13.74
C TYR A 210 -15.15 21.49 13.89
N SER A 211 -15.06 22.36 12.89
CA SER A 211 -14.17 23.53 12.90
C SER A 211 -14.47 24.45 14.08
N ALA A 212 -15.75 24.67 14.39
CA ALA A 212 -16.19 25.46 15.53
C ALA A 212 -15.79 24.81 16.86
N ALA A 213 -15.92 23.49 16.98
CA ALA A 213 -15.59 22.75 18.20
C ALA A 213 -14.09 22.69 18.49
N VAL A 214 -13.24 22.51 17.46
CA VAL A 214 -11.79 22.33 17.63
C VAL A 214 -10.97 23.61 17.38
N GLY A 215 -11.58 24.66 16.83
CA GLY A 215 -10.90 25.92 16.51
C GLY A 215 -9.93 25.81 15.32
N VAL A 216 -10.15 24.85 14.42
CA VAL A 216 -9.32 24.64 13.22
C VAL A 216 -10.21 24.83 11.99
N PRO A 217 -9.93 25.81 11.10
CA PRO A 217 -10.75 26.06 9.93
C PRO A 217 -10.52 24.95 8.88
N VAL A 218 -11.48 24.04 8.74
CA VAL A 218 -11.51 23.01 7.71
C VAL A 218 -12.84 23.05 6.96
N GLY A 219 -12.82 22.67 5.69
CA GLY A 219 -13.99 22.69 4.82
C GLY A 219 -14.09 21.47 3.92
N PRO A 220 -15.28 21.22 3.33
CA PRO A 220 -15.51 20.11 2.42
C PRO A 220 -14.66 20.19 1.15
N GLU A 221 -14.19 21.38 0.76
CA GLU A 221 -13.33 21.60 -0.40
C GLU A 221 -11.85 21.35 -0.12
N GLY A 222 -11.47 21.06 1.13
CA GLY A 222 -10.09 20.88 1.55
C GLY A 222 -9.39 22.19 1.89
N PRO A 223 -8.05 22.24 1.87
CA PRO A 223 -7.30 23.44 2.24
C PRO A 223 -7.36 24.53 1.15
N ASP A 224 -7.57 25.79 1.54
CA ASP A 224 -7.57 26.95 0.63
C ASP A 224 -6.21 27.14 -0.09
N ILE A 225 -5.13 26.78 0.60
CA ILE A 225 -3.77 26.83 0.06
C ILE A 225 -3.50 25.51 -0.66
N ILE A 226 -3.75 25.51 -1.96
CA ILE A 226 -3.28 24.44 -2.85
C ILE A 226 -1.79 24.67 -3.09
N ARG A 227 -0.94 23.75 -2.61
CA ARG A 227 0.48 23.83 -2.91
C ARG A 227 0.64 23.59 -4.42
N GLN A 228 1.29 24.51 -5.11
CA GLN A 228 1.62 24.27 -6.50
C GLN A 228 2.53 23.03 -6.55
N ASP A 229 2.19 22.09 -7.42
CA ASP A 229 3.09 20.98 -7.73
C ASP A 229 4.45 21.60 -8.07
N PRO A 230 5.56 21.09 -7.53
CA PRO A 230 6.88 21.69 -7.75
C PRO A 230 7.15 21.79 -9.25
N LYS A 231 7.05 23.01 -9.80
CA LYS A 231 7.33 23.30 -11.20
C LYS A 231 8.84 23.45 -11.34
N GLY A 232 9.51 22.38 -11.71
CA GLY A 232 10.93 22.38 -12.06
C GLY A 232 11.66 21.14 -11.58
N GLU A 233 12.77 20.83 -12.25
CA GLU A 233 13.75 19.87 -11.75
C GLU A 233 14.18 20.30 -10.35
N HIS A 234 14.11 19.38 -9.37
CA HIS A 234 14.74 19.59 -8.08
C HIS A 234 16.23 19.81 -8.32
N LYS A 235 16.66 21.08 -8.35
CA LYS A 235 18.07 21.41 -8.32
C LYS A 235 18.57 20.98 -6.95
N VAL A 236 19.22 19.82 -6.91
CA VAL A 236 20.04 19.40 -5.78
C VAL A 236 20.93 20.60 -5.48
N GLN A 237 20.85 21.15 -4.27
CA GLN A 237 21.77 22.22 -3.88
C GLN A 237 23.19 21.62 -3.88
N GLU A 238 23.90 21.78 -4.99
CA GLU A 238 25.31 21.48 -5.08
C GLU A 238 26.04 22.39 -4.07
N GLY A 239 26.63 21.81 -3.04
CA GLY A 239 27.56 22.52 -2.15
C GLY A 239 27.21 22.53 -0.66
N VAL A 240 26.03 22.07 -0.24
CA VAL A 240 25.77 21.76 1.18
C VAL A 240 25.73 20.24 1.33
N ASP A 241 26.91 19.63 1.24
CA ASP A 241 27.09 18.23 1.59
C ASP A 241 26.90 18.10 3.10
N GLU A 242 25.63 17.99 3.55
CA GLU A 242 25.30 17.80 4.97
C GLU A 242 25.78 16.45 5.53
N GLY A 243 26.55 15.67 4.77
CA GLY A 243 27.47 14.71 5.37
C GLY A 243 27.59 13.38 4.65
N THR A 244 28.09 13.37 3.42
CA THR A 244 28.84 12.21 2.93
C THR A 244 30.29 12.60 2.75
N ASP A 245 31.11 12.40 3.80
CA ASP A 245 32.55 12.40 3.54
C ASP A 245 32.84 11.31 2.49
N GLU A 246 33.79 11.58 1.61
CA GLU A 246 34.11 10.69 0.49
C GLU A 246 34.42 9.26 0.95
N GLY A 247 34.96 9.10 2.16
CA GLY A 247 35.25 7.79 2.76
C GLY A 247 34.00 6.94 2.99
N THR A 248 32.92 7.55 3.48
CA THR A 248 31.62 6.87 3.66
C THR A 248 31.03 6.46 2.31
N ARG A 249 31.09 7.35 1.31
CA ARG A 249 30.58 7.07 -0.05
C ARG A 249 31.36 5.94 -0.71
N PHE A 250 32.70 6.00 -0.63
CA PHE A 250 33.60 4.98 -1.16
C PHE A 250 33.42 3.63 -0.47
N GLY A 251 33.25 3.62 0.86
CA GLY A 251 32.98 2.39 1.62
C GLY A 251 31.67 1.71 1.22
N ILE A 252 30.60 2.49 1.02
CA ILE A 252 29.31 1.98 0.54
C ILE A 252 29.43 1.43 -0.89
N GLU A 253 30.10 2.15 -1.77
CA GLU A 253 30.32 1.74 -3.16
C GLU A 253 31.13 0.44 -3.25
N GLN A 254 32.24 0.34 -2.50
CA GLN A 254 33.03 -0.89 -2.38
C GLN A 254 32.21 -2.07 -1.88
N LEU A 255 31.33 -1.87 -0.88
CA LEU A 255 30.45 -2.93 -0.39
C LEU A 255 29.46 -3.40 -1.48
N VAL A 256 28.89 -2.48 -2.26
CA VAL A 256 28.00 -2.83 -3.38
C VAL A 256 28.75 -3.61 -4.46
N HIS A 257 29.94 -3.15 -4.83
CA HIS A 257 30.74 -3.77 -5.87
C HIS A 257 31.24 -5.16 -5.48
N SER A 258 31.70 -5.33 -4.25
CA SER A 258 32.27 -6.59 -3.78
C SER A 258 31.23 -7.69 -3.54
N GLN A 259 30.00 -7.35 -3.15
CA GLN A 259 29.01 -8.36 -2.74
C GLN A 259 27.83 -8.51 -3.70
N HIS A 260 27.47 -7.45 -4.44
CA HIS A 260 26.19 -7.40 -5.16
C HIS A 260 26.36 -7.63 -6.67
N LYS A 261 27.33 -6.96 -7.32
CA LYS A 261 27.47 -7.04 -8.80
C LYS A 261 27.80 -8.45 -9.30
N ASP A 262 28.77 -9.10 -8.68
CA ASP A 262 29.19 -10.46 -9.06
C ASP A 262 28.06 -11.48 -8.90
N TRP A 263 27.19 -11.28 -7.91
CA TRP A 263 26.05 -12.15 -7.74
C TRP A 263 24.98 -11.93 -8.79
N TRP A 264 24.59 -10.69 -9.09
CA TRP A 264 23.60 -10.42 -10.14
C TRP A 264 24.07 -10.95 -11.50
N ALA A 265 25.38 -10.91 -11.76
CA ALA A 265 25.95 -11.49 -12.98
C ALA A 265 25.91 -13.03 -13.00
N LYS A 266 26.13 -13.71 -11.86
CA LYS A 266 26.22 -15.20 -11.80
C LYS A 266 24.87 -15.88 -11.60
N GLU A 267 24.05 -15.30 -10.72
CA GLU A 267 22.88 -15.91 -10.11
C GLU A 267 21.61 -15.06 -10.26
N GLY A 268 21.73 -13.86 -10.83
CA GLY A 268 20.57 -13.03 -11.17
C GLY A 268 19.61 -13.76 -12.13
N PRO A 269 18.37 -13.28 -12.25
CA PRO A 269 17.36 -13.90 -13.09
C PRO A 269 17.89 -14.09 -14.52
N LYS A 270 18.15 -15.36 -14.87
CA LYS A 270 18.66 -15.73 -16.18
C LYS A 270 17.58 -15.46 -17.23
N LYS A 271 18.01 -15.19 -18.46
CA LYS A 271 17.12 -14.97 -19.61
C LYS A 271 16.09 -16.11 -19.68
N GLY A 272 14.82 -15.80 -19.38
CA GLY A 272 13.73 -16.79 -19.28
C GLY A 272 13.12 -16.99 -17.89
N SER A 273 13.58 -16.31 -16.83
CA SER A 273 12.95 -16.38 -15.51
C SER A 273 11.49 -15.93 -15.57
N THR A 274 10.59 -16.81 -15.14
CA THR A 274 9.12 -16.72 -15.33
C THR A 274 8.43 -15.55 -14.65
N ILE A 275 9.09 -14.87 -13.71
CA ILE A 275 8.54 -13.73 -12.95
C ILE A 275 8.11 -12.57 -13.86
N LEU A 276 8.85 -12.30 -14.95
CA LEU A 276 8.51 -11.24 -15.91
C LEU A 276 7.82 -11.78 -17.17
N SER A 277 8.01 -13.05 -17.53
CA SER A 277 7.50 -13.60 -18.79
C SER A 277 6.10 -14.22 -18.70
N ARG A 278 5.64 -14.64 -17.51
CA ARG A 278 4.27 -15.20 -17.35
C ARG A 278 3.18 -14.13 -17.33
N ASN A 279 3.44 -12.94 -16.76
CA ASN A 279 2.45 -11.86 -16.75
C ASN A 279 2.15 -11.32 -18.16
N LEU A 280 3.12 -11.36 -19.07
CA LEU A 280 2.92 -11.02 -20.49
C LEU A 280 2.14 -12.08 -21.30
N GLN A 281 1.99 -13.30 -20.78
CA GLN A 281 1.27 -14.38 -21.47
C GLN A 281 -0.21 -14.47 -21.08
N HIS A 282 -0.64 -13.83 -19.98
CA HIS A 282 -2.06 -13.71 -19.61
C HIS A 282 -2.76 -12.48 -20.21
N GLU A 283 -2.04 -11.58 -20.88
CA GLU A 283 -2.64 -10.44 -21.61
C GLU A 283 -3.18 -10.80 -23.01
N ARG A 284 -3.13 -12.06 -23.44
CA ARG A 284 -3.78 -12.47 -24.70
C ARG A 284 -5.22 -12.92 -24.46
N ARG A 285 -6.15 -12.02 -24.84
CA ARG A 285 -7.63 -12.13 -24.92
C ARG A 285 -8.40 -11.69 -23.67
N ILE A 286 -8.42 -10.38 -23.45
CA ILE A 286 -9.67 -9.71 -23.09
C ILE A 286 -10.02 -8.80 -24.27
N ASP A 287 -10.79 -9.33 -25.23
CA ASP A 287 -11.35 -8.53 -26.32
C ASP A 287 -12.43 -7.62 -25.72
N TYR A 288 -12.05 -6.40 -25.31
CA TYR A 288 -13.03 -5.35 -25.07
C TYR A 288 -13.63 -4.94 -26.41
N GLN A 289 -14.84 -5.43 -26.71
CA GLN A 289 -15.68 -4.79 -27.72
C GLN A 289 -16.10 -3.41 -27.20
N VAL A 290 -15.33 -2.39 -27.56
CA VAL A 290 -15.73 -1.00 -27.38
C VAL A 290 -16.82 -0.72 -28.42
N GLN A 291 -18.08 -0.65 -28.00
CA GLN A 291 -19.12 -0.09 -28.86
C GLN A 291 -18.88 1.43 -28.99
N PRO A 292 -18.86 1.99 -30.21
CA PRO A 292 -18.76 3.43 -30.39
C PRO A 292 -20.06 4.08 -29.91
N MET A 293 -19.98 4.90 -28.86
CA MET A 293 -21.06 5.81 -28.49
C MET A 293 -21.22 6.85 -29.60
N ALA A 294 -22.31 6.76 -30.35
CA ALA A 294 -22.77 7.81 -31.23
C ALA A 294 -23.22 8.99 -30.37
N ILE A 295 -22.48 10.09 -30.41
CA ILE A 295 -22.91 11.38 -29.89
C ILE A 295 -24.00 11.90 -30.85
N ARG A 296 -25.20 12.13 -30.32
CA ARG A 296 -26.25 12.95 -30.93
C ARG A 296 -26.39 14.21 -30.12
#